data_AF-A0A1L9B7L6-F1
#
_entry.id   AF-A0A1L9B7L6-F1
#
_cell.length_a   1.000
_cell.length_b   1.000
_cell.length_c   1.000
_cell.angle_alpha   90.00
_cell.angle_beta   90.00
_cell.angle_gamma   90.00
#
_symmetry.space_group_name_H-M   'P 1'
#
loop_
_entity.id
_entity.type
_entity.pdbx_description
1 polymer ?
#
loop_
_entity_poly.entity_id
_entity_poly.type
_entity_poly.pdbx_seq_one_letter_code
_entity_poly.pdbx_strand_id
1 'polypeptide(L)'
;MMLHERLLSALSVTPGGLTTGAIAERVDVQATPSSLAAMEATLLLSPEVSKEGDLWKLMVKGRAAQLLAAIENYADTSGKKIFRLAAALSSLPASEFPTEEELRDVLASSNGRLVLLPNAMIKRNQ
;
A
#
# COMPACT_ATOMS: atom_id res chain seq x y z
N MET A 1 22.58 -3.71 0.15
CA MET A 1 21.17 -3.67 0.58
C MET A 1 21.04 -2.66 1.69
N MET A 2 20.22 -1.62 1.50
CA MET A 2 20.01 -0.58 2.50
C MET A 2 19.20 -1.12 3.69
N LEU A 3 19.37 -0.54 4.88
CA LEU A 3 18.73 -1.03 6.12
C LEU A 3 17.20 -1.20 5.96
N HIS A 4 16.54 -0.23 5.34
CA HIS A 4 15.10 -0.27 5.06
C HIS A 4 14.67 -1.51 4.25
N GLU A 5 15.41 -1.86 3.18
CA GLU A 5 15.13 -3.06 2.38
C GLU A 5 15.29 -4.36 3.19
N ARG A 6 16.27 -4.38 4.11
CA ARG A 6 16.47 -5.53 5.01
C ARG A 6 15.29 -5.70 5.97
N LEU A 7 14.76 -4.59 6.49
CA LEU A 7 13.60 -4.59 7.39
C LEU A 7 12.33 -5.08 6.69
N LEU A 8 12.05 -4.57 5.48
CA LEU A 8 10.90 -5.01 4.69
C LEU A 8 11.01 -6.48 4.29
N SER A 9 12.21 -6.93 3.91
CA SER A 9 12.48 -8.35 3.61
C SER A 9 12.24 -9.26 4.82
N ALA A 10 12.65 -8.83 6.02
CA ALA A 10 12.42 -9.59 7.25
C ALA A 10 10.92 -9.74 7.57
N LEU A 11 10.12 -8.72 7.27
CA LEU A 11 8.66 -8.72 7.48
C LEU A 11 7.91 -9.51 6.41
N SER A 12 8.37 -9.50 5.16
CA SER A 12 7.70 -10.21 4.06
C SER A 12 7.69 -11.73 4.24
N VAL A 13 8.71 -12.30 4.88
CA VAL A 13 8.82 -13.73 5.18
C VAL A 13 8.01 -14.15 6.41
N THR A 14 7.34 -13.24 7.12
CA THR A 14 6.50 -13.57 8.28
C THR A 14 5.20 -12.77 8.28
N PRO A 15 4.16 -13.28 7.60
CA PRO A 15 2.85 -12.61 7.48
C PRO A 15 2.14 -12.35 8.81
N GLY A 16 2.47 -13.13 9.85
CA GLY A 16 1.95 -12.93 11.21
C GLY A 16 2.51 -11.69 11.93
N GLY A 17 3.53 -11.04 11.35
CA GLY A 17 4.22 -9.91 11.95
C GLY A 17 5.37 -10.32 12.87
N LEU A 18 6.20 -9.33 13.23
CA LEU A 18 7.39 -9.48 14.07
C LEU A 18 7.50 -8.34 15.07
N THR A 19 8.01 -8.62 16.26
CA THR A 19 8.40 -7.58 17.22
C THR A 19 9.67 -6.88 16.75
N THR A 20 9.93 -5.66 17.24
CA THR A 20 11.17 -4.92 16.92
C THR A 20 12.43 -5.75 17.21
N GLY A 21 12.43 -6.49 18.33
CA GLY A 21 13.54 -7.38 18.69
C GLY A 21 13.73 -8.54 17.70
N ALA A 22 12.65 -9.21 17.31
CA ALA A 22 12.71 -10.31 16.34
C ALA A 22 13.15 -9.82 14.94
N ILE A 23 12.82 -8.58 14.57
CA ILE A 23 13.35 -7.97 13.35
C ILE A 23 14.85 -7.74 13.48
N ALA A 24 15.32 -7.19 14.61
CA ALA A 24 16.74 -6.89 14.84
C ALA A 24 17.62 -8.15 14.73
N GLU A 25 17.16 -9.26 15.31
CA GLU A 25 17.82 -10.57 15.19
C GLU A 25 17.92 -11.02 13.72
N ARG A 26 16.85 -10.86 12.93
CA ARG A 26 16.84 -11.27 11.52
C ARG A 26 17.67 -10.40 10.61
N VAL A 27 17.76 -9.10 10.91
CA VAL A 27 18.59 -8.18 10.15
C VAL A 27 20.03 -8.08 10.69
N ASP A 28 20.42 -8.98 11.60
CA ASP A 28 21.75 -9.04 12.20
C ASP A 28 22.21 -7.67 12.73
N VAL A 29 21.30 -7.01 13.45
CA VAL A 29 21.55 -5.73 14.13
C VAL A 29 21.58 -5.99 15.63
N GLN A 30 22.66 -5.54 16.28
CA GLN A 30 22.77 -5.64 17.73
C GLN A 30 21.60 -4.90 18.39
N ALA A 31 20.84 -5.60 19.24
CA ALA A 31 19.65 -5.06 19.91
C ALA A 31 20.01 -4.14 21.09
N THR A 32 20.65 -3.00 20.81
CA THR A 32 20.84 -1.92 21.79
C THR A 32 19.59 -1.02 21.85
N PRO A 33 19.34 -0.29 22.96
CA PRO A 33 18.22 0.64 23.04
C PRO A 33 18.19 1.67 21.91
N SER A 34 19.36 2.19 21.52
CA SER A 34 19.49 3.19 20.44
C SER A 34 19.15 2.60 19.07
N SER A 35 19.67 1.41 18.74
CA SER A 35 19.38 0.73 17.47
C SER A 35 17.92 0.30 17.35
N LEU A 36 17.30 -0.16 18.44
CA LEU A 36 15.89 -0.53 18.43
C LEU A 36 15.01 0.70 18.21
N ALA A 37 15.30 1.82 18.88
CA ALA A 37 14.58 3.08 18.68
C ALA A 37 14.73 3.60 17.24
N ALA A 38 15.92 3.50 16.64
CA ALA A 38 16.14 3.89 15.26
C ALA A 38 15.40 2.98 14.26
N MET A 39 15.34 1.68 14.53
CA MET A 39 14.56 0.72 13.73
C MET A 39 13.07 1.00 13.83
N GLU A 40 12.55 1.24 15.04
CA GLU A 40 11.14 1.61 15.23
C GLU A 40 10.80 2.90 14.52
N ALA A 41 11.66 3.93 14.62
CA ALA A 41 11.47 5.17 13.88
C ALA A 41 11.44 4.93 12.36
N THR A 42 12.32 4.06 11.85
CA THR A 42 12.35 3.70 10.42
C THR A 42 11.06 2.99 10.00
N LEU A 43 10.60 2.00 10.78
CA LEU A 43 9.37 1.25 10.52
C LEU A 43 8.13 2.13 10.61
N LEU A 44 8.09 3.04 11.58
CA LEU A 44 6.99 3.99 11.77
C LEU A 44 6.88 4.98 10.61
N LEU A 45 8.01 5.35 10.00
CA LEU A 45 8.07 6.22 8.82
C LEU A 45 7.88 5.47 7.50
N SER A 46 7.82 4.14 7.52
CA SER A 46 7.68 3.31 6.32
C SER A 46 6.20 3.13 5.97
N PRO A 47 5.71 3.65 4.83
CA PRO A 47 4.31 3.55 4.44
C PRO A 47 3.86 2.13 4.08
N GLU A 48 4.77 1.15 4.00
CA GLU A 48 4.49 -0.26 3.71
C GLU A 48 4.29 -1.09 4.97
N VAL A 49 4.42 -0.50 6.16
CA VAL A 49 4.42 -1.22 7.44
C VAL A 49 3.28 -0.71 8.32
N SER A 50 2.57 -1.61 8.98
CA SER A 50 1.62 -1.30 10.04
C SER A 50 2.08 -1.89 11.37
N LYS A 51 1.64 -1.27 12.48
CA LYS A 51 1.85 -1.79 13.83
C LYS A 51 0.51 -2.27 14.39
N GLU A 52 0.43 -3.55 14.75
CA GLU A 52 -0.71 -4.15 15.43
C GLU A 52 -0.27 -4.68 16.80
N GLY A 53 -0.58 -3.93 17.85
CA GLY A 53 -0.04 -4.20 19.19
C GLY A 53 1.48 -4.03 19.20
N ASP A 54 2.20 -5.09 19.52
CA ASP A 54 3.67 -5.12 19.51
C ASP A 54 4.27 -5.74 18.23
N LEU A 55 3.42 -6.08 17.26
CA LEU A 55 3.84 -6.71 16.02
C LEU A 55 3.84 -5.70 14.88
N TRP A 56 4.99 -5.57 14.23
CA TRP A 56 5.12 -4.94 12.93
C TRP A 56 4.74 -5.93 11.85
N LYS A 57 3.90 -5.49 10.92
CA LYS A 57 3.47 -6.28 9.77
C LYS A 57 3.79 -5.50 8.52
N LEU A 58 4.28 -6.20 7.51
CA LEU A 58 4.17 -5.65 6.17
C LEU A 58 2.67 -5.49 5.91
N MET A 59 2.22 -4.29 5.56
CA MET A 59 0.91 -4.16 4.97
C MET A 59 0.96 -5.01 3.71
N VAL A 60 0.22 -6.13 3.74
CA VAL A 60 -0.07 -6.85 2.50
C VAL A 60 -0.72 -5.80 1.63
N LYS A 61 -0.03 -5.42 0.54
CA LYS A 61 -0.51 -4.81 -0.70
C LYS A 61 0.57 -3.86 -1.22
N GLY A 62 1.38 -4.33 -2.17
CA GLY A 62 2.22 -3.47 -3.00
C GLY A 62 1.39 -2.37 -3.68
N ARG A 63 2.04 -1.39 -4.29
CA ARG A 63 1.42 -0.21 -4.94
C ARG A 63 0.08 -0.49 -5.62
N ALA A 64 -0.01 -1.60 -6.36
CA ALA A 64 -1.24 -2.06 -7.00
C ALA A 64 -2.45 -2.13 -6.06
N ALA A 65 -2.25 -2.65 -4.86
CA ALA A 65 -3.35 -2.88 -3.95
C ALA A 65 -3.54 -1.76 -2.91
N GLN A 66 -2.58 -0.85 -2.76
CA GLN A 66 -2.83 0.49 -2.20
C GLN A 66 -3.78 1.28 -3.12
N LEU A 67 -3.53 1.27 -4.44
CA LEU A 67 -4.41 1.88 -5.44
C LEU A 67 -5.80 1.26 -5.40
N LEU A 68 -5.88 -0.07 -5.36
CA LEU A 68 -7.15 -0.79 -5.26
C LEU A 68 -7.93 -0.39 -3.99
N ALA A 69 -7.25 -0.33 -2.84
CA ALA A 69 -7.87 0.04 -1.57
C ALA A 69 -8.38 1.50 -1.56
N ALA A 70 -7.62 2.43 -2.14
CA ALA A 70 -8.06 3.82 -2.28
C ALA A 70 -9.34 3.92 -3.14
N ILE A 71 -9.40 3.15 -4.23
CA ILE A 71 -10.58 3.10 -5.11
C ILE A 71 -11.78 2.48 -4.39
N GLU A 72 -11.60 1.35 -3.69
CA GLU A 72 -12.65 0.67 -2.93
C GLU A 72 -13.19 1.58 -1.80
N ASN A 73 -12.30 2.19 -1.01
CA ASN A 73 -12.69 3.10 0.07
C ASN A 73 -13.49 4.30 -0.44
N TYR A 74 -13.11 4.88 -1.59
CA TYR A 74 -13.87 5.97 -2.18
C TYR A 74 -15.26 5.52 -2.64
N ALA A 75 -15.37 4.33 -3.24
CA ALA A 75 -16.65 3.77 -3.65
C ALA A 75 -17.59 3.58 -2.46
N ASP A 76 -17.07 3.01 -1.36
CA ASP A 76 -17.83 2.75 -0.14
C ASP A 76 -18.25 4.03 0.57
N THR A 77 -17.34 4.99 0.73
CA THR A 77 -17.61 6.25 1.44
C THR A 77 -18.52 7.18 0.66
N SER A 78 -18.39 7.25 -0.67
CA SER A 78 -19.23 8.09 -1.51
C SER A 78 -20.58 7.46 -1.84
N GLY A 79 -20.72 6.14 -1.67
CA GLY A 79 -21.87 5.36 -2.11
C GLY A 79 -22.06 5.33 -3.64
N LYS A 80 -21.09 5.85 -4.40
CA LYS A 80 -21.19 5.97 -5.86
C LYS A 80 -20.73 4.69 -6.54
N LYS A 81 -21.57 4.19 -7.45
CA LYS A 81 -21.22 3.06 -8.33
C LYS A 81 -20.35 3.47 -9.53
N ILE A 82 -20.37 4.75 -9.89
CA ILE A 82 -19.59 5.33 -11.01
C ILE A 82 -18.96 6.62 -10.52
N PHE A 83 -17.64 6.73 -10.67
CA PHE A 83 -16.89 7.91 -10.23
C PHE A 83 -15.62 8.09 -11.07
N ARG A 84 -15.04 9.28 -10.97
CA ARG A 84 -13.78 9.60 -11.63
C ARG A 84 -12.62 9.03 -10.82
N LEU A 85 -11.68 8.36 -11.48
CA LEU A 85 -10.47 7.83 -10.83
C LEU A 85 -9.69 8.92 -10.09
N ALA A 86 -9.55 10.11 -10.69
CA ALA A 86 -8.86 11.24 -10.05
C ALA A 86 -9.50 11.68 -8.73
N ALA A 87 -10.81 11.46 -8.55
CA ALA A 87 -11.49 11.74 -7.29
C ALA A 87 -11.22 10.63 -6.25
N ALA A 88 -11.14 9.38 -6.69
CA ALA A 88 -10.82 8.25 -5.82
C ALA A 88 -9.35 8.23 -5.36
N LEU A 89 -8.46 8.79 -6.17
CA LEU A 89 -7.01 8.87 -5.88
C LEU A 89 -6.59 10.27 -5.40
N SER A 90 -7.52 11.12 -4.94
CA SER A 90 -7.20 12.50 -4.58
C SER A 90 -6.27 12.63 -3.37
N SER A 91 -6.11 11.56 -2.58
CA SER A 91 -5.16 11.50 -1.46
C SER A 91 -3.73 11.20 -1.90
N LEU A 92 -3.50 10.81 -3.16
CA LEU A 92 -2.16 10.53 -3.69
C LEU A 92 -1.56 11.81 -4.31
N PRO A 93 -0.24 12.03 -4.15
CA PRO A 93 0.44 13.11 -4.83
C PRO A 93 0.46 12.86 -6.36
N ALA A 94 0.50 13.93 -7.14
CA ALA A 94 0.41 13.84 -8.61
C ALA A 94 1.53 12.99 -9.24
N SER A 95 2.71 12.94 -8.62
CA SER A 95 3.85 12.09 -9.02
C SER A 95 3.58 10.59 -8.85
N GLU A 96 2.56 10.22 -8.10
CA GLU A 96 2.22 8.83 -7.78
C GLU A 96 0.95 8.35 -8.46
N PHE A 97 0.35 9.17 -9.33
CA PHE A 97 -0.79 8.74 -10.14
C PHE A 97 -0.39 7.51 -10.99
N PRO A 98 -1.23 6.46 -11.04
CA PRO A 98 -0.92 5.26 -11.78
C PRO A 98 -0.92 5.52 -13.28
N THR A 99 -0.08 4.79 -14.01
CA THR A 99 -0.16 4.73 -15.47
C THR A 99 -1.42 3.96 -15.89
N GLU A 100 -1.81 4.07 -17.16
CA GLU A 100 -2.95 3.31 -17.68
C GLU A 100 -2.71 1.79 -17.62
N GLU A 101 -1.47 1.35 -17.88
CA GLU A 101 -1.06 -0.05 -17.78
C GLU A 101 -1.15 -0.55 -16.34
N GLU A 102 -0.58 0.20 -15.40
CA GLU A 102 -0.64 -0.14 -13.97
C GLU A 102 -2.09 -0.22 -13.47
N LEU A 103 -2.95 0.71 -13.90
CA LEU A 103 -4.36 0.70 -13.53
C LEU A 103 -5.09 -0.55 -14.06
N ARG A 104 -4.77 -1.02 -15.27
CA ARG A 104 -5.38 -2.24 -15.82
C ARG A 104 -4.99 -3.46 -15.00
N ASP A 105 -3.73 -3.58 -14.61
CA ASP A 105 -3.24 -4.68 -13.78
C ASP A 105 -3.89 -4.67 -12.39
N VAL A 106 -4.02 -3.48 -11.79
CA VAL A 106 -4.74 -3.28 -10.53
C VAL A 106 -6.19 -3.73 -10.62
N LEU A 107 -6.90 -3.31 -11.65
CA LEU A 107 -8.32 -3.64 -11.80
C LEU A 107 -8.53 -5.11 -12.15
N ALA A 108 -7.60 -5.75 -12.88
CA ALA A 108 -7.61 -7.18 -13.12
C ALA A 108 -7.55 -7.98 -11.80
N SER A 109 -6.76 -7.50 -10.82
CA SER A 109 -6.68 -8.10 -9.49
C SER A 109 -7.97 -7.96 -8.65
N SER A 110 -8.93 -7.13 -9.07
CA SER A 110 -10.20 -6.94 -8.36
C SER A 110 -11.22 -8.06 -8.58
N ASN A 111 -10.92 -9.05 -9.44
CA ASN A 111 -11.84 -10.13 -9.84
C ASN A 111 -13.19 -9.62 -10.39
N GLY A 112 -13.16 -8.52 -11.15
CA GLY A 112 -14.35 -7.95 -11.80
C GLY A 112 -15.24 -7.08 -10.92
N ARG A 113 -14.84 -6.81 -9.67
CA ARG A 113 -15.58 -5.90 -8.77
C ARG A 113 -15.50 -4.45 -9.24
N LEU A 114 -14.41 -4.08 -9.90
CA LEU A 114 -14.19 -2.76 -10.46
C LEU A 114 -13.82 -2.88 -11.93
N VAL A 115 -14.35 -1.98 -12.75
CA VAL A 115 -14.13 -1.97 -14.20
C VAL A 115 -13.78 -0.56 -14.63
N LEU A 116 -12.74 -0.43 -15.46
CA LEU A 116 -12.44 0.84 -16.12
C LEU A 116 -13.47 1.05 -17.23
N LEU A 117 -14.31 2.07 -17.07
CA LEU A 117 -15.20 2.46 -18.15
C LEU A 117 -14.38 3.13 -19.25
N PRO A 118 -14.56 2.74 -20.53
CA PRO A 118 -13.93 3.47 -21.62
C PRO A 118 -14.34 4.93 -21.52
N ASN A 119 -13.39 5.85 -21.72
CA ASN A 119 -13.69 7.26 -21.98
C ASN A 119 -14.38 7.37 -23.34
N ALA A 120 -15.59 6.81 -23.45
CA ALA A 120 -16.53 7.25 -24.44
C ALA A 120 -16.86 8.69 -24.02
N MET A 121 -16.21 9.66 -24.68
CA MET A 121 -16.82 10.96 -24.89
C MET A 121 -18.30 10.69 -25.11
N ILE A 122 -19.15 11.18 -24.21
CA ILE A 122 -20.59 11.16 -24.39
C ILE A 122 -20.81 11.86 -25.73
N LYS A 123 -20.92 11.09 -26.81
CA LYS A 123 -21.45 11.59 -28.07
C LYS A 123 -22.90 11.89 -27.72
N ARG A 124 -23.14 13.17 -27.40
CA ARG A 124 -24.47 13.75 -27.33
C ARG A 124 -25.14 13.42 -28.67
N ASN A 125 -25.97 12.39 -28.69
CA ASN A 125 -27.04 12.31 -29.65
C ASN A 125 -28.16 13.19 -29.09
N GLN A 126 -28.12 14.46 -29.49
CA GLN A 126 -29.27 15.30 -29.87
C GLN A 126 -28.76 16.70 -30.22
#